data_AF-A0AAJ1JVY2-F1
#
_entry.id   AF-A0AAJ1JVY2-F1
#
_cell.length_a   1.000
_cell.length_b   1.000
_cell.length_c   1.000
_cell.angle_alpha   90.00
_cell.angle_beta   90.00
_cell.angle_gamma   90.00
#
_symmetry.space_group_name_H-M   'P 1'
#
loop_
_entity.id
_entity.type
_entity.pdbx_description
1 polymer ?
#
loop_
_entity_poly.entity_id
_entity_poly.type
_entity_poly.pdbx_seq_one_letter_code
_entity_poly.pdbx_strand_id
1 'polypeptide(L)' 'MILMYTSFGCTSAIKAKAWLKENHLDYVEKNIQSTLLNKELTIRKSSNIDQL' A
#
# COMPACT_ATOMS: atom_id res chain seq x y z
N MET A 1 -12.83 1.16 -10.83
CA MET A 1 -12.75 0.95 -9.37
C MET A 1 -11.29 0.82 -8.99
N ILE A 2 -10.73 1.80 -8.26
CA ILE A 2 -9.32 1.80 -7.85
C ILE A 2 -9.19 1.11 -6.49
N LEU A 3 -8.30 0.12 -6.39
CA LEU A 3 -7.97 -0.53 -5.13
C LEU A 3 -6.57 -0.12 -4.70
N MET A 4 -6.47 0.62 -3.60
CA MET A 4 -5.23 1.17 -3.11
C MET A 4 -4.74 0.36 -1.91
N TYR A 5 -3.61 -0.30 -2.07
CA TYR A 5 -2.95 -1.04 -1.00
C TYR A 5 -1.95 -0.13 -0.29
N THR A 6 -2.13 0.04 1.03
CA THR A 6 -1.32 0.96 1.84
C THR A 6 -0.66 0.22 3.01
N SER A 7 0.51 0.69 3.41
CA SER A 7 1.18 0.28 4.66
C SER A 7 1.24 1.49 5.59
N PHE A 8 1.15 1.25 6.91
CA PHE A 8 1.34 2.31 7.89
C PHE A 8 2.73 2.95 7.74
N GLY A 9 2.81 4.27 7.94
CA GLY A 9 4.07 5.03 7.88
C GLY A 9 4.62 5.28 6.46
N CYS A 10 3.90 4.92 5.40
CA CYS A 10 4.38 5.08 4.03
C CYS A 10 4.10 6.49 3.47
N THR A 11 5.12 7.33 3.40
CA THR A 11 5.01 8.70 2.86
C THR A 11 4.55 8.74 1.40
N SER A 12 4.95 7.77 0.57
CA SER A 12 4.49 7.71 -0.84
C SER A 12 3.00 7.39 -0.94
N ALA A 13 2.48 6.49 -0.09
CA ALA A 13 1.04 6.21 -0.03
C ALA A 13 0.22 7.44 0.36
N ILE A 14 0.72 8.25 1.30
CA ILE A 14 0.07 9.51 1.71
C ILE A 14 -0.05 10.48 0.52
N LYS A 15 1.03 10.65 -0.26
CA LYS A 15 1.04 11.51 -1.45
C LYS A 15 0.06 11.01 -2.52
N ALA A 16 0.07 9.70 -2.79
CA ALA A 16 -0.85 9.09 -3.76
C ALA A 16 -2.32 9.26 -3.35
N LYS A 17 -2.63 9.11 -2.06
CA LYS A 17 -3.96 9.35 -1.50
C LYS A 17 -4.43 10.80 -1.67
N ALA A 18 -3.53 11.76 -1.42
CA ALA A 18 -3.82 13.17 -1.64
C ALA A 18 -4.16 13.45 -3.12
N TRP A 19 -3.36 12.93 -4.04
CA TRP A 19 -3.60 13.08 -5.49
C TRP A 19 -4.93 12.47 -5.93
N LEU A 20 -5.29 11.27 -5.45
CA LEU A 20 -6.58 10.65 -5.75
C LEU A 20 -7.76 11.52 -5.27
N LYS A 21 -7.64 12.12 -4.07
CA LYS A 21 -8.65 13.02 -3.51
C LYS A 21 -8.76 14.33 -4.31
N GLU A 22 -7.62 14.92 -4.70
CA GLU A 22 -7.56 16.15 -5.51
C GLU A 22 -8.19 15.96 -6.89
N ASN A 23 -8.08 14.76 -7.46
CA ASN A 23 -8.64 14.44 -8.78
C ASN A 23 -10.06 13.84 -8.69
N HIS A 24 -10.69 13.84 -7.52
CA HIS A 24 -12.03 13.29 -7.29
C HIS A 24 -12.18 11.83 -7.77
N LEU A 25 -11.13 11.02 -7.59
CA LEU A 25 -11.12 9.62 -7.99
C LEU A 25 -11.55 8.74 -6.82
N ASP A 26 -12.61 7.95 -7.02
CA ASP A 26 -13.07 6.98 -6.04
C ASP A 26 -12.10 5.80 -5.92
N TYR A 27 -11.70 5.49 -4.70
CA TYR A 27 -10.83 4.37 -4.39
C TYR A 27 -11.19 3.69 -3.06
N VAL A 28 -10.88 2.40 -2.97
CA VAL A 28 -10.99 1.61 -1.73
C VAL A 28 -9.59 1.40 -1.17
N GLU A 29 -9.40 1.72 0.11
CA GLU A 29 -8.11 1.52 0.79
C GLU A 29 -8.06 0.15 1.49
N LYS A 30 -6.96 -0.57 1.33
CA LYS A 30 -6.67 -1.83 2.04
C LYS A 30 -5.28 -1.80 2.66
N ASN A 31 -5.19 -2.03 3.96
CA ASN A 31 -3.91 -2.13 4.64
C ASN A 31 -3.26 -3.49 4.37
N ILE A 32 -2.02 -3.49 3.87
CA ILE A 32 -1.27 -4.71 3.53
C ILE A 32 -0.68 -5.44 4.73
N GLN A 33 -0.54 -4.76 5.87
CA GLN A 33 0.00 -5.35 7.10
C GLN A 33 -1.07 -6.17 7.84
N SER A 34 -2.35 -5.79 7.74
CA SER A 34 -3.47 -6.54 8.33
C SER A 34 -4.11 -7.55 7.38
N THR A 35 -3.82 -7.46 6.08
CA THR A 35 -4.33 -8.39 5.08
C THR A 35 -3.26 -9.44 4.79
N LEU A 36 -3.52 -10.72 5.06
CA LEU A 36 -2.69 -11.81 4.54
C LEU A 36 -2.73 -11.74 3.01
N LEU A 37 -1.65 -11.22 2.39
CA LEU A 37 -1.50 -11.29 0.94
C LEU A 37 -1.36 -12.76 0.55
N ASN A 38 -2.05 -13.17 -0.52
CA ASN A 38 -1.81 -14.49 -1.07
C ASN A 38 -0.33 -14.58 -1.51
N LYS A 39 0.22 -15.79 -1.53
CA LYS A 39 1.62 -16.04 -1.87
C LYS A 39 2.00 -15.59 -3.29
N GLU A 40 1.01 -15.46 -4.17
CA GLU A 40 1.14 -15.09 -5.57
C GLU A 40 1.38 -13.57 -5.78
N LEU A 41 0.81 -12.73 -4.90
CA LEU A 41 0.96 -11.27 -4.92
C LEU A 41 2.22 -10.79 -4.19
N THR A 42 2.94 -11.69 -3.50
CA THR A 42 4.20 -11.35 -2.83
C THR A 42 5.32 -11.26 -3.87
N ILE A 43 5.50 -10.08 -4.45
CA ILE A 43 6.72 -9.76 -5.21
C ILE A 43 7.85 -9.72 -4.16
N ARG A 44 8.62 -10.81 -4.11
CA ARG A 44 9.82 -11.08 -3.28
C ARG A 44 10.13 -10.02 -2.23
N LYS A 45 10.02 -10.37 -0.94
CA LYS A 45 10.67 -9.59 0.12
C LYS A 45 12.12 -9.34 -0.31
N SER A 46 12.47 -8.08 -0.55
CA SER A 46 13.88 -7.68 -0.55
C SER A 46 14.37 -7.98 0.86
N SER A 47 15.13 -9.05 1.00
CA SER A 47 15.93 -9.36 2.18
C SER A 47 16.75 -8.13 2.59
N ASN A 48 16.90 -7.95 3.91
CA ASN A 48 17.53 -6.84 4.65
C ASN A 48 16.72 -5.55 4.73
N ILE A 49 16.03 -5.29 5.86
CA ILE A 49 16.44 -4.32 6.94
C ILE A 49 15.61 -4.61 8.22
N ASP A 50 15.71 -5.83 8.78
CA ASP A 50 15.19 -6.10 10.15
C ASP A 50 16.23 -6.92 10.96
N GLN A 51 17.51 -6.61 10.78
CA GLN A 51 18.55 -6.94 11.75
C GLN A 51 19.40 -5.69 12.00
N LEU A 52 18.94 -4.87 12.94
CA LEU A 52 19.74 -4.00 13.81
C LEU A 52 18.84 -3.45 14.91
#